data_AF-A0A3D2TS97-F1
#
_entry.id   AF-A0A3D2TS97-F1
#
_cell.length_a   1.000
_cell.length_b   1.000
_cell.length_c   1.000
_cell.angle_alpha   90.00
_cell.angle_beta   90.00
_cell.angle_gamma   90.00
#
_symmetry.space_group_name_H-M   'P 1'
#
loop_
_entity.id
_entity.type
_entity.pdbx_description
1 polymer ?
#
loop_
_entity_poly.entity_id
_entity_poly.type
_entity_poly.pdbx_seq_one_letter_code
_entity_poly.pdbx_strand_id
1 'polypeptide(L)'
;MQRSKCAKNINCGDIFVLTTQSILYAKICMKEEWQMTIEELAREYEQQYDRLNAKMDALKPLLCVYRGQDLYLLRKRIRIYYDMACECKRTASLLNGYYEEDLYD
;
A
#
# COMPACT_ATOMS: atom_id res chain seq x y z
N MET A 1 -16.33 33.89 16.15
CA MET A 1 -17.36 33.14 15.42
C MET A 1 -16.64 32.19 14.47
N GLN A 2 -16.60 30.91 14.82
CA GLN A 2 -15.74 29.88 14.21
C GLN A 2 -16.22 29.53 12.79
N ARG A 3 -15.29 29.49 11.81
CA ARG A 3 -15.57 28.98 10.46
C ARG A 3 -15.23 27.48 10.43
N SER A 4 -16.26 26.67 10.25
CA SER A 4 -16.19 25.21 10.03
C SER A 4 -15.22 24.87 8.90
N LYS A 5 -14.26 23.98 9.19
CA LYS A 5 -13.41 23.33 8.18
C LYS A 5 -14.23 22.23 7.50
N CYS A 6 -14.37 22.33 6.18
CA CYS A 6 -15.02 21.29 5.37
C CYS A 6 -14.18 20.01 5.41
N ALA A 7 -14.70 18.97 6.06
CA ALA A 7 -14.21 17.60 5.98
C ALA A 7 -14.40 17.09 4.55
N LYS A 8 -13.29 16.95 3.80
CA LYS A 8 -13.28 16.21 2.54
C LYS A 8 -12.97 14.76 2.87
N ASN A 9 -14.02 13.98 3.13
CA ASN A 9 -13.94 12.53 3.29
C ASN A 9 -13.53 11.89 1.97
N ILE A 10 -12.33 11.30 1.92
CA ILE A 10 -11.93 10.42 0.82
C ILE A 10 -12.59 9.07 1.10
N ASN A 11 -13.59 8.71 0.30
CA ASN A 11 -14.26 7.41 0.39
C ASN A 11 -13.29 6.31 -0.06
N CYS A 12 -13.04 5.33 0.81
CA CYS A 12 -12.33 4.07 0.55
C CYS A 12 -13.17 3.12 -0.34
N GLY A 13 -13.74 3.64 -1.43
CA GLY A 13 -14.64 2.93 -2.32
C GLY A 13 -13.96 1.94 -3.28
N ASP A 14 -12.65 2.07 -3.50
CA ASP A 14 -11.98 1.40 -4.63
C ASP A 14 -10.90 0.38 -4.22
N ILE A 15 -10.91 -0.14 -2.98
CA ILE A 15 -10.02 -1.25 -2.60
C ILE A 15 -10.67 -2.57 -3.03
N PHE A 16 -10.33 -2.97 -4.26
CA PHE A 16 -10.73 -4.21 -4.90
C PHE A 16 -10.17 -5.44 -4.17
N VAL A 17 -11.07 -6.21 -3.53
CA VAL A 17 -11.01 -7.65 -3.26
C VAL A 17 -9.71 -8.19 -2.64
N LEU A 18 -9.54 -8.03 -1.33
CA LEU A 18 -8.63 -8.88 -0.55
C LEU A 18 -9.36 -9.52 0.63
N THR A 19 -9.86 -10.74 0.35
CA THR A 19 -10.15 -11.85 1.26
C THR A 19 -11.06 -11.55 2.45
N THR A 20 -12.12 -12.33 2.57
CA THR A 20 -13.13 -12.28 3.66
C THR A 20 -12.55 -12.30 5.08
N GLN A 21 -11.29 -12.72 5.26
CA GLN A 21 -10.56 -12.61 6.53
C GLN A 21 -10.27 -11.15 6.92
N SER A 22 -9.92 -10.30 5.96
CA SER A 22 -9.62 -8.87 6.17
C SER A 22 -10.88 -8.06 6.51
N ILE A 23 -12.04 -8.47 5.98
CA ILE A 23 -13.34 -7.84 6.29
C ILE A 23 -13.74 -8.10 7.75
N LEU A 24 -13.41 -9.28 8.31
CA LEU A 24 -13.67 -9.57 9.72
C LEU A 24 -12.78 -8.73 10.65
N TYR A 25 -11.50 -8.57 10.32
CA TYR A 25 -10.62 -7.63 11.03
C TYR A 25 -11.11 -6.18 10.88
N ALA A 26 -11.58 -5.77 9.70
CA ALA A 26 -12.16 -4.44 9.49
C ALA A 26 -13.45 -4.22 10.32
N LYS A 27 -14.31 -5.24 10.49
CA LYS A 27 -15.57 -5.13 11.24
C LYS A 27 -15.37 -5.07 12.75
N ILE A 28 -14.30 -5.67 13.28
CA ILE A 28 -13.90 -5.53 14.70
C ILE A 28 -13.26 -4.15 14.95
N CYS A 29 -12.62 -3.55 13.95
CA CYS A 29 -12.07 -2.19 14.04
C CYS A 29 -13.11 -1.06 13.83
N MET A 30 -14.37 -1.36 13.50
CA MET A 30 -15.45 -0.35 13.34
C MET A 30 -16.04 0.12 14.68
N LYS A 31 -15.19 0.31 15.69
CA LYS A 31 -15.56 1.02 16.91
C LYS A 31 -14.40 1.84 17.46
N GLU A 32 -13.73 2.59 16.60
CA GLU A 32 -12.98 3.79 16.98
C GLU A 32 -12.66 4.59 15.72
N GLU A 33 -12.73 5.90 15.83
CA GLU A 33 -12.41 6.89 14.81
C GLU A 33 -10.89 6.83 14.54
N TRP A 34 -10.43 5.87 13.74
CA TRP A 34 -9.02 5.82 13.30
C TRP A 34 -8.80 6.88 12.22
N GLN A 35 -8.64 8.14 12.63
CA GLN A 35 -7.99 9.14 11.80
C GLN A 35 -6.51 8.75 11.68
N MET A 36 -6.21 7.91 10.68
CA MET A 36 -4.84 7.64 10.27
C MET A 36 -4.25 8.95 9.74
N THR A 37 -3.14 9.38 10.34
CA THR A 37 -2.40 10.56 9.87
C THR A 37 -1.74 10.29 8.52
N ILE A 38 -1.39 11.35 7.79
CA ILE A 38 -0.72 11.21 6.48
C ILE A 38 0.65 10.55 6.66
N GLU A 39 1.34 10.85 7.76
CA GLU A 39 2.62 10.24 8.15
C GLU A 39 2.47 8.74 8.47
N GLU A 40 1.41 8.36 9.18
CA GLU A 40 1.13 6.95 9.47
C GLU A 40 0.79 6.17 8.19
N LEU A 41 0.05 6.80 7.27
CA LEU A 41 -0.26 6.23 5.97
C LEU A 41 1.00 6.06 5.13
N ALA A 42 1.88 7.07 5.09
CA ALA A 42 3.17 6.99 4.40
C ALA A 42 4.02 5.84 4.94
N ARG A 43 4.10 5.71 6.27
CA ARG A 43 4.80 4.62 6.94
C ARG A 43 4.23 3.24 6.61
N GLU A 44 2.90 3.10 6.49
CA GLU A 44 2.31 1.83 6.09
C GLU A 44 2.68 1.47 4.63
N TYR A 45 2.72 2.45 3.72
CA TYR A 45 3.21 2.23 2.36
C TYR A 45 4.69 1.81 2.32
N GLU A 46 5.55 2.39 3.18
CA GLU A 46 6.94 1.95 3.33
C GLU A 46 7.03 0.50 3.85
N GLN A 47 6.23 0.14 4.85
CA GLN A 47 6.17 -1.23 5.34
C GLN A 47 5.66 -2.21 4.27
N GLN A 48 4.69 -1.81 3.45
CA GLN A 48 4.22 -2.64 2.34
C GLN A 48 5.30 -2.82 1.28
N TYR A 49 6.09 -1.77 0.97
CA TYR A 49 7.26 -1.87 0.11
C TYR A 49 8.26 -2.92 0.62
N ASP A 50 8.61 -2.89 1.89
CA ASP A 50 9.54 -3.85 2.50
C ASP A 50 9.00 -5.28 2.47
N ARG A 51 7.71 -5.47 2.79
CA ARG A 51 7.03 -6.78 2.71
C ARG A 51 7.04 -7.32 1.28
N LEU A 52 6.87 -6.47 0.27
CA LEU A 52 6.91 -6.87 -1.14
C LEU A 52 8.32 -7.24 -1.58
N ASN A 53 9.35 -6.50 -1.14
CA ASN A 53 10.75 -6.84 -1.40
C ASN A 53 11.12 -8.19 -0.80
N ALA A 54 10.75 -8.43 0.46
CA ALA A 54 10.99 -9.71 1.11
C ALA A 54 10.34 -10.89 0.35
N LYS A 55 9.11 -10.70 -0.15
CA LYS A 55 8.42 -11.70 -1.01
C LYS A 55 9.19 -11.94 -2.31
N MET A 56 9.69 -10.90 -2.97
CA MET A 56 10.49 -11.06 -4.19
C MET A 56 11.80 -11.78 -3.91
N ASP A 57 12.50 -11.44 -2.83
CA ASP A 57 13.75 -12.08 -2.43
C ASP A 57 13.57 -13.57 -2.14
N ALA A 58 12.48 -13.94 -1.46
CA ALA A 58 12.13 -15.35 -1.24
C ALA A 58 11.86 -16.12 -2.54
N LEU A 59 11.44 -15.43 -3.62
CA LEU A 59 11.15 -16.05 -4.91
C LEU A 59 12.38 -16.14 -5.83
N LYS A 60 13.41 -15.30 -5.65
CA LYS A 60 14.60 -15.26 -6.50
C LYS A 60 15.30 -16.63 -6.65
N PRO A 61 15.50 -17.44 -5.59
CA PRO A 61 16.14 -18.75 -5.73
C PRO A 61 15.39 -19.70 -6.67
N LEU A 62 14.07 -19.59 -6.74
CA LEU A 62 13.23 -20.47 -7.58
C LEU A 62 13.46 -20.23 -9.08
N LEU A 63 14.00 -19.07 -9.48
CA LEU A 63 14.34 -18.78 -10.88
C LEU A 63 15.38 -19.74 -11.44
N CYS A 64 16.27 -20.28 -10.59
CA CYS A 64 17.28 -21.24 -10.99
C CYS A 64 16.73 -22.66 -11.14
N VAL A 65 15.62 -22.97 -10.45
CA VAL A 65 15.01 -24.31 -10.39
C VAL A 65 13.91 -24.46 -11.44
N TYR A 66 13.05 -23.45 -11.59
CA TYR A 66 11.86 -23.55 -12.44
C TYR A 66 12.23 -23.53 -13.93
N ARG A 67 11.40 -24.16 -14.76
CA ARG A 67 11.57 -24.26 -16.22
C ARG A 67 10.24 -24.07 -16.94
N GLY A 68 10.29 -23.80 -18.24
CA GLY A 68 9.10 -23.70 -19.10
C GLY A 68 8.04 -22.74 -18.58
N GLN A 69 6.80 -23.21 -18.53
CA GLN A 69 5.63 -22.42 -18.13
C GLN A 69 5.72 -21.90 -16.68
N ASP A 70 6.22 -22.72 -15.75
CA ASP A 70 6.33 -22.33 -14.35
C ASP A 70 7.32 -21.18 -14.17
N LEU A 71 8.42 -21.20 -14.91
CA LEU A 71 9.40 -20.11 -14.91
C LEU A 71 8.78 -18.81 -15.46
N TYR A 72 7.97 -18.91 -16.52
CA TYR A 72 7.24 -17.76 -17.06
C TYR A 72 6.29 -17.15 -16.03
N LEU A 73 5.47 -17.98 -15.36
CA LEU A 73 4.54 -17.53 -14.33
C LEU A 73 5.26 -16.92 -13.12
N LEU A 74 6.37 -17.52 -12.70
CA LEU A 74 7.21 -17.01 -11.61
C LEU A 74 7.76 -15.62 -11.94
N ARG A 75 8.33 -15.43 -13.15
CA ARG A 75 8.82 -14.11 -13.60
C ARG A 75 7.71 -13.08 -13.66
N LYS A 76 6.52 -13.45 -14.16
CA LYS A 76 5.35 -12.56 -14.19
C LYS A 76 4.95 -12.14 -12.77
N ARG A 77 4.95 -13.08 -11.82
CA ARG A 77 4.61 -12.80 -10.42
C ARG A 77 5.63 -11.88 -9.75
N ILE A 78 6.92 -12.10 -9.94
CA ILE A 78 7.99 -11.22 -9.43
C ILE A 78 7.83 -9.81 -10.01
N ARG A 79 7.54 -9.68 -11.31
CA ARG A 79 7.28 -8.39 -11.95
C ARG A 79 6.10 -7.65 -11.31
N ILE A 80 4.99 -8.35 -11.06
CA ILE A 80 3.82 -7.75 -10.39
C ILE A 80 4.18 -7.25 -8.99
N TYR A 81 4.94 -8.02 -8.20
CA TYR A 81 5.41 -7.55 -6.89
C TYR A 81 6.33 -6.34 -6.99
N TYR A 82 7.20 -6.30 -7.99
CA TYR A 82 8.08 -5.16 -8.26
C TYR A 82 7.29 -3.89 -8.59
N ASP A 83 6.31 -4.00 -9.51
CA ASP A 83 5.48 -2.88 -9.93
C ASP A 83 4.69 -2.32 -8.73
N MET A 84 4.10 -3.19 -7.91
CA MET A 84 3.41 -2.77 -6.67
C MET A 84 4.35 -2.13 -5.64
N ALA A 85 5.58 -2.64 -5.49
CA ALA A 85 6.56 -2.06 -4.59
C ALA A 85 6.93 -0.64 -5.05
N CYS A 86 7.12 -0.44 -6.36
CA CYS A 86 7.39 0.88 -6.93
C CYS A 86 6.24 1.86 -6.69
N GLU A 87 4.99 1.42 -6.81
CA GLU A 87 3.81 2.23 -6.46
C GLU A 87 3.84 2.62 -4.98
N CYS A 88 4.02 1.66 -4.07
CA CYS A 88 4.05 1.93 -2.63
C CYS A 88 5.13 2.96 -2.27
N LYS A 89 6.33 2.82 -2.86
CA LYS A 89 7.43 3.77 -2.63
C LYS A 89 7.10 5.17 -3.17
N ARG A 90 6.49 5.27 -4.34
CA ARG A 90 6.06 6.57 -4.91
C ARG A 90 4.98 7.22 -4.05
N THR A 91 3.99 6.46 -3.60
CA THR A 91 2.92 6.97 -2.74
C THR A 91 3.47 7.43 -1.39
N ALA A 92 4.37 6.67 -0.75
CA ALA A 92 5.02 7.09 0.49
C ALA A 92 5.79 8.40 0.31
N SER A 93 6.56 8.53 -0.77
CA SER A 93 7.29 9.77 -1.10
C SER A 93 6.36 10.97 -1.31
N LEU A 94 5.22 10.77 -1.98
CA LEU A 94 4.21 11.81 -2.18
C LEU A 94 3.58 12.25 -0.85
N LEU A 95 3.22 11.28 0.01
CA LEU A 95 2.60 11.55 1.30
C LEU A 95 3.57 12.25 2.27
N ASN A 96 4.85 11.89 2.25
CA ASN A 96 5.88 12.55 3.06
C ASN A 96 6.08 14.03 2.67
N GLY A 97 5.86 14.40 1.41
CA GLY A 97 5.95 15.78 0.92
C GLY A 97 4.65 16.59 1.05
N TYR A 98 3.56 15.98 1.52
CA TYR A 98 2.21 16.54 1.42
C TYR A 98 2.04 17.89 2.15
N TYR A 99 2.68 18.08 3.31
CA TYR A 99 2.59 19.33 4.06
C TYR A 99 3.63 20.39 3.63
N GLU A 100 4.57 20.04 2.76
CA GLU A 100 5.57 20.99 2.24
C GLU A 100 5.03 21.80 1.05
N GLU A 101 4.04 21.28 0.32
CA GLU A 101 3.42 21.96 -0.84
C GLU A 101 2.44 23.08 -0.43
N ASP A 102 1.81 23.00 0.74
CA ASP A 102 0.77 23.94 1.21
C ASP A 102 1.31 25.24 1.89
N LEU A 103 2.63 25.45 1.95
CA LEU A 103 3.26 26.62 2.58
C LEU A 103 3.47 27.84 1.64
N TYR A 104 3.06 27.71 0.38
CA TYR A 104 3.15 28.76 -0.64
C TYR A 104 1.78 29.03 -1.30
N ASP A 105 0.84 29.63 -0.57
CA ASP A 105 -0.20 30.53 -1.10
C ASP A 105 -0.88 31.34 0.03
#